data_AF-A0A5C8B5N2-F1
#
_entry.id   AF-A0A5C8B5N2-F1
#
_cell.length_a   1.000
_cell.length_b   1.000
_cell.length_c   1.000
_cell.angle_alpha   90.00
_cell.angle_beta   90.00
_cell.angle_gamma   90.00
#
_symmetry.space_group_name_H-M   'P 1'
#
loop_
_entity.id
_entity.type
_entity.pdbx_description
1 polymer ?
#
loop_
_entity_poly.entity_id
_entity_poly.type
_entity_poly.pdbx_seq_one_letter_code
_entity_poly.pdbx_strand_id
1 'polypeptide(L)'
;MSVTKRINDKAKEAYRKFRTSIAFRDLFKKDNGDLTQDAEIVLKTLSRFCYADNVTMGTNFNGAVDPLKVAFNEGRRSVYLYILKKIKVTDKELKDYFEEIE
;
A
#
# COMPACT_ATOMS: atom_id res chain seq x y z
N MET A 1 28.92 -19.45 13.41
CA MET A 1 27.49 -19.05 13.52
C MET A 1 26.63 -20.17 12.94
N SER A 2 25.80 -20.82 13.77
CA SER A 2 24.95 -21.98 13.40
C SER A 2 23.99 -21.66 12.25
N VAL A 3 23.76 -22.63 11.36
CA VAL A 3 22.83 -22.54 10.21
C VAL A 3 21.43 -22.16 10.68
N THR A 4 20.96 -22.79 11.75
CA THR A 4 19.65 -22.53 12.37
C THR A 4 19.49 -21.08 12.84
N LYS A 5 20.58 -20.46 13.32
CA LYS A 5 20.58 -19.05 13.75
C LYS A 5 20.44 -18.10 12.54
N ARG A 6 21.11 -18.42 11.42
CA ARG A 6 21.03 -17.60 10.19
C ARG A 6 19.63 -17.61 9.56
N ILE A 7 18.99 -18.76 9.53
CA ILE A 7 17.61 -18.91 9.00
C ILE A 7 16.64 -18.07 9.84
N ASN A 8 16.75 -18.16 11.17
CA ASN A 8 15.88 -17.44 12.09
C ASN A 8 16.06 -15.90 12.02
N ASP A 9 17.29 -15.44 11.82
CA ASP A 9 17.59 -14.01 11.65
C ASP A 9 17.04 -13.46 10.32
N LYS A 10 17.15 -14.23 9.22
CA LYS A 10 16.55 -13.86 7.92
C LYS A 10 15.02 -13.83 7.97
N ALA A 11 14.39 -14.82 8.58
CA ALA A 11 12.93 -14.88 8.74
C ALA A 11 12.41 -13.67 9.54
N LYS A 12 13.12 -13.26 10.60
CA LYS A 12 12.80 -12.03 11.37
C LYS A 12 12.92 -10.77 10.53
N GLU A 13 13.93 -10.67 9.67
CA GLU A 13 14.13 -9.51 8.80
C GLU A 13 13.02 -9.43 7.74
N ALA A 14 12.65 -10.56 7.14
CA ALA A 14 11.53 -10.65 6.19
C ALA A 14 10.21 -10.26 6.86
N TYR A 15 9.91 -10.82 8.05
CA TYR A 15 8.73 -10.44 8.82
C TYR A 15 8.71 -8.93 9.11
N ARG A 16 9.83 -8.33 9.50
CA ARG A 16 9.90 -6.87 9.72
C ARG A 16 9.61 -6.06 8.45
N LYS A 17 10.09 -6.50 7.29
CA LYS A 17 9.86 -5.83 6.00
C LYS A 17 8.38 -5.89 5.59
N PHE A 18 7.71 -7.03 5.83
CA PHE A 18 6.35 -7.27 5.37
C PHE A 18 5.26 -7.12 6.43
N ARG A 19 5.62 -6.96 7.71
CA ARG A 19 4.65 -6.80 8.82
C ARG A 19 3.60 -5.73 8.52
N THR A 20 4.02 -4.61 7.94
CA THR A 20 3.09 -3.54 7.56
C THR A 20 2.16 -3.99 6.44
N SER A 21 2.68 -4.63 5.39
CA SER A 21 1.85 -5.15 4.30
C SER A 21 0.84 -6.18 4.77
N ILE A 22 1.25 -7.11 5.66
CA ILE A 22 0.35 -8.10 6.27
C ILE A 22 -0.75 -7.40 7.07
N ALA A 23 -0.39 -6.43 7.93
CA ALA A 23 -1.38 -5.68 8.69
C ALA A 23 -2.38 -4.91 7.80
N PHE A 24 -1.92 -4.31 6.71
CA PHE A 24 -2.79 -3.65 5.73
C PHE A 24 -3.70 -4.65 5.00
N ARG A 25 -3.16 -5.82 4.60
CA ARG A 25 -3.95 -6.89 3.98
C ARG A 25 -5.06 -7.33 4.93
N ASP A 26 -4.71 -7.70 6.15
CA ASP A 26 -5.64 -8.27 7.14
C ASP A 26 -6.71 -7.26 7.59
N LEU A 27 -6.37 -5.96 7.60
CA LEU A 27 -7.32 -4.91 7.93
C LEU A 27 -8.34 -4.66 6.82
N PHE A 28 -7.95 -4.81 5.55
CA PHE A 28 -8.78 -4.45 4.40
C PHE A 28 -9.45 -5.65 3.72
N LYS A 29 -8.91 -6.85 3.86
CA LYS A 29 -9.37 -8.06 3.18
C LYS A 29 -9.96 -9.06 4.15
N LYS A 30 -10.89 -9.86 3.64
CA LYS A 30 -11.40 -11.09 4.25
C LYS A 30 -10.40 -12.23 3.99
N ASP A 31 -10.62 -13.36 4.66
CA ASP A 31 -9.81 -14.58 4.49
C ASP A 31 -9.83 -15.13 3.05
N ASN A 32 -10.88 -14.84 2.28
CA ASN A 32 -10.97 -15.23 0.87
C ASN A 32 -10.20 -14.28 -0.09
N GLY A 33 -9.56 -13.24 0.42
CA GLY A 33 -8.79 -12.26 -0.35
C GLY A 33 -9.61 -11.06 -0.89
N ASP A 34 -10.93 -11.10 -0.79
CA ASP A 34 -11.80 -9.99 -1.18
C ASP A 34 -11.75 -8.85 -0.15
N LEU A 35 -12.09 -7.63 -0.58
CA LEU A 35 -12.24 -6.52 0.36
C LEU A 35 -13.43 -6.72 1.30
N THR A 36 -13.30 -6.20 2.51
CA THR A 36 -14.47 -6.02 3.39
C THR A 36 -15.33 -4.87 2.87
N GLN A 37 -16.63 -4.85 3.22
CA GLN A 37 -17.52 -3.77 2.80
C GLN A 37 -17.02 -2.40 3.33
N ASP A 38 -16.53 -2.36 4.56
CA ASP A 38 -15.96 -1.15 5.15
C ASP A 38 -14.69 -0.72 4.43
N ALA A 39 -13.84 -1.68 4.04
CA ALA A 39 -12.65 -1.41 3.24
C ALA A 39 -13.01 -0.78 1.89
N GLU A 40 -14.05 -1.25 1.21
CA GLU A 40 -14.53 -0.64 -0.03
C GLU A 40 -14.99 0.81 0.17
N ILE A 41 -15.75 1.08 1.23
CA ILE A 41 -16.21 2.43 1.58
C ILE A 41 -15.03 3.36 1.87
N VAL A 42 -14.06 2.90 2.67
CA VAL A 42 -12.86 3.65 3.03
C VAL A 42 -12.02 3.92 1.79
N LEU A 43 -11.73 2.91 0.97
CA LEU A 43 -10.92 3.06 -0.24
C LEU A 43 -11.58 3.99 -1.26
N LYS A 44 -12.90 3.92 -1.43
CA LYS A 44 -13.66 4.85 -2.29
C LYS A 44 -13.62 6.29 -1.77
N THR A 45 -13.61 6.48 -0.45
CA THR A 45 -13.50 7.80 0.16
C THR A 45 -12.09 8.36 0.00
N LEU A 46 -11.07 7.53 0.26
CA LEU A 46 -9.66 7.89 0.07
C LEU A 46 -9.33 8.17 -1.40
N SER A 47 -9.86 7.39 -2.34
CA SER A 47 -9.61 7.61 -3.77
C SER A 47 -10.07 8.99 -4.23
N ARG A 48 -11.24 9.44 -3.72
CA ARG A 48 -11.75 10.80 -3.95
C ARG A 48 -10.88 11.86 -3.29
N PHE A 49 -10.56 11.69 -2.01
CA PHE A 49 -9.74 12.65 -1.26
C PHE A 49 -8.33 12.82 -1.84
N CYS A 50 -7.76 11.74 -2.36
CA CYS A 50 -6.41 11.67 -2.91
C CYS A 50 -6.36 11.89 -4.42
N TYR A 51 -7.46 12.26 -5.07
CA TYR A 51 -7.52 12.45 -6.53
C TYR A 51 -6.99 11.24 -7.32
N ALA A 52 -7.24 10.02 -6.85
CA ALA A 52 -6.73 8.81 -7.49
C ALA A 52 -7.14 8.72 -8.96
N ASP A 53 -8.41 9.03 -9.26
CA ASP A 53 -9.02 8.86 -10.58
C ASP A 53 -9.19 10.19 -11.36
N ASN A 54 -8.79 11.32 -10.77
CA ASN A 54 -9.04 12.66 -11.34
C ASN A 54 -7.73 13.33 -11.79
N VAL A 55 -7.80 14.19 -12.80
CA VAL A 55 -6.65 15.01 -13.20
C VAL A 55 -6.26 15.94 -12.04
N THR A 56 -4.98 15.91 -11.67
CA THR A 56 -4.42 16.65 -10.52
C THR A 56 -4.05 18.09 -10.87
N MET A 57 -4.19 18.48 -12.15
CA MET A 57 -3.99 19.84 -12.64
C MET A 57 -4.95 20.82 -11.97
N GLY A 58 -4.44 21.52 -10.96
CA GLY A 58 -5.10 22.66 -10.37
C GLY A 58 -4.72 23.94 -11.10
N THR A 59 -5.67 24.85 -11.25
CA THR A 59 -5.42 26.21 -11.72
C THR A 59 -5.46 27.21 -10.56
N ASN A 60 -4.78 28.34 -10.75
CA ASN A 60 -4.86 29.52 -9.89
C ASN A 60 -6.06 30.42 -10.28
N PHE A 61 -6.21 31.56 -9.61
CA PHE A 61 -7.31 32.52 -9.85
C PHE A 61 -7.30 33.12 -11.27
N ASN A 62 -6.17 33.08 -11.97
CA ASN A 62 -6.02 33.56 -13.35
C ASN A 62 -6.22 32.44 -14.39
N GLY A 63 -6.61 31.24 -13.96
CA GLY A 63 -6.79 30.09 -14.86
C GLY A 63 -5.48 29.45 -15.34
N ALA A 64 -4.31 29.94 -14.92
CA ALA A 64 -3.04 29.30 -15.20
C ALA A 64 -2.82 28.09 -14.28
N VAL A 65 -2.07 27.09 -14.75
CA VAL A 65 -1.71 25.92 -13.92
C VAL A 65 -0.96 26.40 -12.68
N ASP A 66 -1.37 25.89 -11.52
CA ASP A 66 -0.73 26.12 -10.23
C ASP A 66 0.17 24.94 -9.86
N PRO A 67 1.51 25.08 -9.94
CA PRO A 67 2.43 23.99 -9.66
C PRO A 67 2.37 23.48 -8.22
N LEU A 68 2.08 24.34 -7.24
CA LEU A 68 2.00 23.95 -5.84
C LEU A 68 0.78 23.08 -5.59
N LYS A 69 -0.36 23.47 -6.17
CA LYS A 69 -1.60 22.69 -6.09
C LYS A 69 -1.46 21.33 -6.76
N VAL A 70 -0.79 21.27 -7.91
CA VAL A 70 -0.47 20.01 -8.59
C VAL A 70 0.40 19.10 -7.72
N ALA A 71 1.52 19.64 -7.19
CA ALA A 71 2.43 18.88 -6.35
C ALA A 71 1.73 18.32 -5.11
N PHE A 72 0.87 19.11 -4.47
CA PHE A 72 0.08 18.68 -3.33
C PHE A 72 -0.91 17.56 -3.67
N ASN A 73 -1.61 17.68 -4.80
CA ASN A 73 -2.53 16.66 -5.28
C ASN A 73 -1.81 15.34 -5.60
N GLU A 74 -0.66 15.40 -6.26
CA GLU A 74 0.18 14.22 -6.53
C GLU A 74 0.73 13.60 -5.25
N GLY A 75 1.12 14.42 -4.27
CA GLY A 75 1.50 13.95 -2.94
C GLY A 75 0.40 13.10 -2.29
N ARG A 76 -0.85 13.57 -2.32
CA ARG A 76 -1.99 12.79 -1.80
C ARG A 76 -2.25 11.51 -2.58
N ARG A 77 -2.16 11.56 -3.92
CA ARG A 77 -2.28 10.37 -4.78
C ARG A 77 -1.24 9.32 -4.42
N SER A 78 0.01 9.73 -4.17
CA SER A 78 1.09 8.81 -3.80
C SER A 78 0.78 8.04 -2.51
N VAL A 79 0.13 8.67 -1.54
CA VAL A 79 -0.30 8.02 -0.28
C VAL A 79 -1.35 6.95 -0.55
N TYR A 80 -2.34 7.24 -1.39
CA TYR A 80 -3.36 6.25 -1.76
C TYR A 80 -2.75 5.05 -2.51
N LEU A 81 -1.85 5.32 -3.46
CA LEU A 81 -1.14 4.26 -4.19
C LEU A 81 -0.27 3.40 -3.26
N TYR A 82 0.37 4.01 -2.26
CA TYR A 82 1.13 3.29 -1.25
C TYR A 82 0.25 2.33 -0.45
N ILE A 83 -0.92 2.80 0.02
CA ILE A 83 -1.89 1.97 0.75
C ILE A 83 -2.37 0.81 -0.14
N LEU A 84 -2.74 1.08 -1.40
CA LEU A 84 -3.16 0.04 -2.33
C LEU A 84 -2.07 -1.01 -2.56
N LYS A 85 -0.80 -0.58 -2.70
CA LYS A 85 0.34 -1.50 -2.86
C LYS A 85 0.45 -2.44 -1.66
N LYS A 86 0.21 -1.95 -0.44
CA LYS A 86 0.26 -2.75 0.79
C LYS A 86 -0.88 -3.76 0.86
N ILE A 87 -2.11 -3.35 0.50
CA ILE A 87 -3.29 -4.22 0.49
C ILE A 87 -3.19 -5.31 -0.58
N LYS A 88 -2.59 -5.00 -1.74
CA LYS A 88 -2.49 -5.91 -2.88
C LYS A 88 -1.48 -7.05 -2.71
N VAL A 89 -0.65 -7.04 -1.66
CA VAL A 89 0.27 -8.15 -1.38
C VAL A 89 -0.52 -9.45 -1.27
N THR A 90 -0.13 -10.43 -2.08
CA THR A 90 -0.75 -11.74 -2.18
C THR A 90 -0.06 -12.74 -1.28
N ASP A 91 -0.78 -13.80 -0.93
CA ASP A 91 -0.21 -14.92 -0.16
C ASP A 91 0.91 -15.61 -0.91
N LYS A 92 0.85 -15.61 -2.25
CA LYS A 92 1.95 -16.10 -3.11
C LYS A 92 3.20 -15.24 -2.93
N GLU A 93 3.08 -13.93 -3.02
CA GLU A 93 4.23 -13.03 -2.78
C GLU A 93 4.75 -13.13 -1.35
N LEU A 94 3.92 -13.46 -0.36
CA LEU A 94 4.42 -13.75 0.98
C LEU A 94 5.14 -15.10 1.01
N LYS A 95 4.57 -16.13 0.40
CA LYS A 95 5.06 -17.51 0.42
C LYS A 95 6.35 -17.69 -0.37
N ASP A 96 6.43 -17.19 -1.60
CA ASP A 96 7.64 -17.23 -2.44
C ASP A 96 8.86 -16.67 -1.67
N TYR A 97 8.64 -15.62 -0.86
CA TYR A 97 9.70 -15.01 -0.05
C TYR A 97 10.06 -15.78 1.24
N PHE A 98 9.11 -16.49 1.85
CA PHE A 98 9.42 -17.35 3.00
C PHE A 98 10.11 -18.65 2.56
N GLU A 99 9.77 -19.18 1.38
CA GLU A 99 10.42 -20.35 0.79
C GLU A 99 11.86 -20.06 0.31
N GLU A 100 12.18 -18.82 -0.13
CA GLU A 100 13.57 -18.40 -0.40
C GLU A 100 14.50 -18.41 0.84
N ILE A 101 13.94 -18.55 2.04
CA ILE A 101 14.69 -18.54 3.32
C ILE A 101 14.95 -19.96 3.84
N GLU A 102 14.19 -20.97 3.40
CA GLU A 102 14.36 -22.39 3.72
C GLU A 102 15.52 -23.03 2.94
#